data_AF-A0AAE3GV07-F1
#
_entry.id   AF-A0AAE3GV07-F1
#
_cell.length_a   1.000
_cell.length_b   1.000
_cell.length_c   1.000
_cell.angle_alpha   90.00
_cell.angle_beta   90.00
_cell.angle_gamma   90.00
#
_symmetry.space_group_name_H-M   'P 1'
#
loop_
_entity.id
_entity.type
_entity.pdbx_description
1 polymer ?
#
loop_
_entity_poly.entity_id
_entity_poly.type
_entity_poly.pdbx_seq_one_letter_code
_entity_poly.pdbx_strand_id
1 'polypeptide(L)'
;MIKYDLNYYYRLHDVPEETQRVRDIRTQAVAAIATTWHDQPDTLHFIKQFIASDNDGYMRSIAVQEIARGWHDESDTLPLLKQLITSDDNVE
;
A
#
# COMPACT_ATOMS: atom_id res chain seq x y z
N MET A 1 9.87 24.05 12.75
CA MET A 1 8.91 22.95 12.58
C MET A 1 7.83 23.42 11.63
N ILE A 2 8.13 23.35 10.32
CA ILE A 2 7.20 23.73 9.25
C ILE A 2 6.40 22.48 8.93
N LYS A 3 5.11 22.54 9.25
CA LYS A 3 4.13 21.55 8.85
C LYS A 3 4.01 21.68 7.34
N TYR A 4 4.64 20.76 6.61
CA TYR A 4 4.65 20.74 5.16
C TYR A 4 3.22 20.47 4.64
N ASP A 5 2.43 21.53 4.52
CA ASP A 5 1.24 21.55 3.67
C ASP A 5 1.72 21.52 2.21
N LEU A 6 2.11 20.33 1.77
CA LEU A 6 2.47 20.01 0.37
C LEU A 6 1.29 20.19 -0.59
N ASN A 7 0.09 20.55 -0.09
CA ASN A 7 -1.14 20.58 -0.86
C ASN A 7 -1.29 21.78 -1.81
N TYR A 8 -0.38 22.77 -1.73
CA TYR A 8 -0.48 23.99 -2.54
C TYR A 8 0.32 23.97 -3.85
N TYR A 9 1.29 23.07 -4.01
CA TYR A 9 2.12 23.01 -5.23
C TYR A 9 1.70 21.93 -6.24
N TYR A 10 0.74 21.06 -5.93
CA TYR A 10 0.28 20.01 -6.84
C TYR A 10 -0.85 20.40 -7.79
N ARG A 11 -1.37 21.64 -7.71
CA ARG A 11 -2.58 22.02 -8.47
C ARG A 11 -2.32 22.51 -9.91
N LEU A 12 -1.10 22.39 -10.45
CA LEU A 12 -0.77 22.82 -11.83
C LEU A 12 0.07 21.84 -12.67
N HIS A 13 0.43 20.66 -12.14
CA HIS A 13 1.19 19.66 -12.88
C HIS A 13 0.57 18.27 -12.67
N ASP A 14 -0.62 18.07 -13.24
CA ASP A 14 -1.08 16.72 -13.55
C ASP A 14 -0.23 16.18 -14.71
N VAL A 15 1.03 15.86 -14.41
CA VAL A 15 1.96 15.21 -15.33
C VAL A 15 1.90 13.73 -14.98
N PRO A 16 1.19 12.90 -15.78
CA PRO A 16 1.00 11.49 -15.46
C PRO A 16 2.32 10.75 -15.19
N GLU A 17 3.42 11.23 -15.76
CA GLU A 17 4.75 10.65 -15.61
C GLU A 17 5.32 10.77 -14.19
N GLU A 18 5.13 11.89 -13.49
CA GLU A 18 5.63 12.05 -12.11
C GLU A 18 4.81 11.21 -11.13
N THR A 19 3.48 11.21 -11.28
CA THR A 19 2.57 10.35 -10.51
C THR A 19 2.88 8.88 -10.72
N GLN A 20 3.17 8.47 -11.96
CA GLN A 20 3.58 7.10 -12.27
C GLN A 20 4.93 6.75 -11.64
N ARG A 21 5.94 7.63 -11.72
CA ARG A 21 7.25 7.41 -11.09
C ARG A 21 7.13 7.26 -9.57
N VAL A 22 6.31 8.09 -8.92
CA VAL A 22 6.04 7.96 -7.49
C VAL A 22 5.39 6.61 -7.18
N ARG A 23 4.41 6.17 -7.97
CA ARG A 23 3.79 4.84 -7.82
C ARG A 23 4.79 3.70 -8.00
N ASP A 24 5.66 3.79 -9.00
CA ASP A 24 6.67 2.77 -9.28
C ASP A 24 7.68 2.65 -8.13
N ILE A 25 8.18 3.78 -7.64
CA ILE A 25 9.12 3.82 -6.50
C ILE A 25 8.45 3.24 -5.26
N ARG A 26 7.21 3.63 -4.97
CA ARG A 26 6.48 3.12 -3.80
C ARG A 26 6.20 1.63 -3.92
N THR A 27 5.82 1.15 -5.10
CA THR A 27 5.60 -0.28 -5.39
C THR A 27 6.87 -1.08 -5.14
N GLN A 28 8.00 -0.62 -5.69
CA GLN A 28 9.30 -1.27 -5.49
C GLN A 28 9.71 -1.27 -4.01
N ALA A 29 9.48 -0.17 -3.28
CA ALA A 29 9.79 -0.10 -1.86
C ALA A 29 8.96 -1.09 -1.03
N VAL A 30 7.65 -1.16 -1.28
CA VAL A 30 6.76 -2.11 -0.58
C VAL A 30 7.16 -3.56 -0.88
N ALA A 31 7.42 -3.90 -2.15
CA ALA A 31 7.86 -5.24 -2.54
C ALA A 31 9.23 -5.59 -1.93
N ALA A 32 10.19 -4.66 -1.91
CA ALA A 32 11.49 -4.87 -1.29
C ALA A 32 11.37 -5.09 0.23
N ILE A 33 10.51 -4.31 0.90
CA ILE A 33 10.22 -4.46 2.32
C ILE A 33 9.62 -5.83 2.59
N ALA A 34 8.58 -6.20 1.82
CA ALA A 34 7.87 -7.45 1.99
C ALA A 34 8.80 -8.65 1.79
N THR A 35 9.61 -8.65 0.72
CA THR A 35 10.49 -9.78 0.40
C THR A 35 11.71 -9.90 1.31
N THR A 36 12.31 -8.78 1.72
CA THR A 36 13.56 -8.79 2.48
C THR A 36 13.33 -9.02 3.98
N TRP A 37 12.21 -8.52 4.53
CA TRP A 37 11.90 -8.62 5.95
C TRP A 37 10.61 -9.40 6.23
N HIS A 38 10.22 -10.35 5.37
CA HIS A 38 8.98 -11.14 5.54
C HIS A 38 8.87 -11.85 6.90
N ASP A 39 9.99 -12.34 7.43
CA ASP A 39 10.07 -13.03 8.72
C ASP A 39 9.97 -12.10 9.94
N GLN A 40 10.04 -10.78 9.73
CA GLN A 40 9.88 -9.82 10.83
C GLN A 40 8.38 -9.58 11.08
N PRO A 41 7.89 -9.82 12.30
CA PRO A 41 6.46 -9.68 12.61
C PRO A 41 5.94 -8.25 12.38
N ASP A 42 6.81 -7.25 12.54
CA ASP A 42 6.49 -5.85 12.32
C ASP A 42 6.25 -5.52 10.84
N THR A 43 6.82 -6.29 9.91
CA THR A 43 6.66 -6.07 8.46
C THR A 43 5.22 -6.31 8.03
N LEU A 44 4.61 -7.41 8.49
CA LEU A 44 3.20 -7.68 8.19
C LEU A 44 2.29 -6.60 8.79
N HIS A 45 2.60 -6.14 10.01
CA HIS A 45 1.84 -5.06 10.64
C HIS A 45 1.93 -3.75 9.84
N PHE A 46 3.14 -3.39 9.41
CA PHE A 46 3.38 -2.22 8.57
C PHE A 46 2.59 -2.28 7.25
N ILE A 47 2.60 -3.41 6.55
CA ILE A 47 1.86 -3.56 5.28
C ILE A 47 0.34 -3.53 5.53
N LYS A 48 -0.16 -4.10 6.62
CA LYS A 48 -1.58 -3.98 7.02
C LYS A 48 -1.99 -2.53 7.27
N GLN A 49 -1.15 -1.75 7.97
CA GLN A 49 -1.40 -0.32 8.18
C GLN A 49 -1.33 0.48 6.87
N PHE A 50 -0.44 0.09 5.96
CA PHE A 50 -0.33 0.70 4.64
C PHE A 50 -1.63 0.53 3.84
N ILE A 51 -2.23 -0.67 3.84
CA ILE A 51 -3.53 -0.93 3.20
C ILE A 51 -4.64 -0.01 3.75
N ALA A 52 -4.66 0.20 5.07
CA ALA A 52 -5.71 0.98 5.73
C ALA A 52 -5.57 2.50 5.57
N SER A 53 -4.37 3.00 5.30
CA SER A 53 -4.07 4.43 5.24
C SER A 53 -3.88 4.99 3.82
N ASP A 54 -3.67 4.13 2.81
CA ASP A 54 -3.48 4.57 1.43
C ASP A 54 -4.80 4.72 0.66
N ASN A 55 -5.03 5.94 0.16
CA ASN A 55 -6.19 6.25 -0.67
C ASN A 55 -6.05 5.73 -2.11
N ASP A 56 -4.83 5.39 -2.56
CA ASP A 56 -4.58 4.88 -3.90
C ASP A 56 -4.92 3.37 -3.99
N GLY A 57 -6.02 3.07 -4.69
CA GLY A 57 -6.47 1.69 -4.91
C GLY A 57 -5.42 0.80 -5.59
N TYR A 58 -4.56 1.37 -6.45
CA TYR A 58 -3.45 0.63 -7.03
C TYR A 58 -2.45 0.19 -5.95
N MET A 59 -2.08 1.09 -5.04
CA MET A 59 -1.14 0.78 -3.96
C MET A 59 -1.73 -0.21 -2.95
N ARG A 60 -3.04 -0.13 -2.65
CA ARG A 60 -3.73 -1.14 -1.85
C ARG A 60 -3.66 -2.52 -2.52
N SER A 61 -3.87 -2.59 -3.83
CA SER A 61 -3.81 -3.86 -4.58
C SER A 61 -2.41 -4.51 -4.54
N ILE A 62 -1.35 -3.70 -4.58
CA ILE A 62 0.03 -4.18 -4.45
C ILE A 62 0.27 -4.74 -3.05
N ALA A 63 -0.12 -4.00 -2.01
CA ALA A 63 0.05 -4.46 -0.64
C ALA A 63 -0.73 -5.76 -0.36
N VAL A 64 -1.93 -5.92 -0.93
CA VAL A 64 -2.69 -7.18 -0.90
C VAL A 64 -1.94 -8.33 -1.57
N GLN A 65 -1.35 -8.09 -2.75
CA GLN A 65 -0.55 -9.09 -3.45
C GLN A 65 0.67 -9.52 -2.64
N GLU A 66 1.39 -8.56 -2.05
CA GLU A 66 2.57 -8.87 -1.22
C GLU A 66 2.19 -9.64 0.05
N ILE A 67 1.05 -9.32 0.69
CA ILE A 67 0.53 -10.13 1.82
C ILE A 67 0.23 -11.56 1.36
N ALA A 68 -0.48 -11.71 0.25
CA ALA A 68 -0.83 -13.03 -0.29
C ALA A 68 0.41 -13.83 -0.74
N ARG A 69 1.51 -13.17 -1.09
CA ARG A 69 2.76 -13.85 -1.46
C ARG A 69 3.59 -14.25 -0.24
N GLY A 70 3.83 -13.31 0.66
CA GLY A 70 4.77 -13.48 1.77
C GLY A 70 4.18 -14.16 3.01
N TRP A 71 2.86 -14.11 3.20
CA TRP A 71 2.20 -14.56 4.42
C TRP A 71 0.98 -15.44 4.16
N HIS A 72 0.97 -16.19 3.05
CA HIS A 72 -0.16 -17.07 2.70
C HIS A 72 -0.47 -18.15 3.74
N ASP A 73 0.52 -18.58 4.51
CA ASP A 73 0.38 -19.59 5.56
C ASP A 73 -0.02 -19.01 6.93
N GLU A 74 -0.02 -17.68 7.08
CA GLU A 74 -0.46 -17.03 8.33
C GLU A 74 -1.98 -17.15 8.48
N SER A 75 -2.42 -17.57 9.67
CA SER A 75 -3.85 -17.79 9.98
C SER A 75 -4.72 -16.57 9.71
N ASP A 76 -4.12 -15.38 9.85
CA ASP A 76 -4.80 -14.09 9.77
C ASP A 76 -4.86 -13.54 8.33
N THR A 77 -4.14 -14.14 7.39
CA THR A 77 -4.08 -13.65 6.01
C THR A 77 -5.39 -13.86 5.27
N LEU A 78 -5.96 -15.07 5.30
CA LEU A 78 -7.23 -15.35 4.62
C LEU A 78 -8.41 -14.51 5.17
N PRO A 79 -8.59 -14.36 6.50
CA PRO A 79 -9.59 -13.45 7.06
C PRO A 79 -9.40 -12.00 6.61
N LEU A 80 -8.16 -11.49 6.63
CA LEU A 80 -7.85 -10.12 6.17
C LEU A 80 -8.25 -9.92 4.71
N LEU A 81 -7.85 -10.84 3.82
CA LEU A 81 -8.17 -10.74 2.38
C LEU A 81 -9.69 -10.73 2.14
N LYS A 82 -10.46 -11.54 2.88
CA LYS A 82 -11.93 -11.53 2.81
C LYS A 82 -12.53 -10.21 3.30
N GLN A 83 -12.00 -9.64 4.39
CA GLN A 83 -12.43 -8.33 4.86
C GLN A 83 -12.17 -7.25 3.81
N LEU A 84 -11.02 -7.27 3.15
CA LEU A 84 -10.68 -6.29 2.12
C LEU A 84 -11.60 -6.39 0.91
N ILE A 85 -11.99 -7.59 0.47
CA ILE A 85 -12.98 -7.78 -0.60
C ILE A 85 -14.36 -7.23 -0.21
N THR A 86 -14.74 -7.36 1.06
CA THR A 86 -16.07 -6.93 1.56
C THR A 86 -16.11 -5.44 1.90
N SER A 87 -14.95 -4.83 2.18
CA SER A 87 -14.85 -3.41 2.57
C SER A 87 -14.56 -2.49 1.38
N ASP A 88 -14.24 -3.03 0.20
CA ASP A 88 -13.99 -2.26 -1.03
C ASP A 88 -15.30 -1.84 -1.71
N ASP A 89 -16.26 -1.36 -0.92
CA ASP A 89 -17.47 -0.66 -1.38
C ASP A 89 -17.17 0.79 -1.79
N ASN A 90 -15.95 1.07 -2.28
CA ASN A 90 -15.64 2.32 -2.96
C ASN A 90 -16.10 2.24 -4.42
N VAL A 91 -17.41 2.13 -4.60
CA VAL A 91 -18.10 2.58 -5.81
C VAL A 91 -18.50 4.03 -5.59
N GLU A 92 -17.64 4.96 -6.04
CA GLU A 92 -18.06 6.30 -6.43
C GLU A 92 -17.54 6.59 -7.85
#